data_AF-A0A316ADU7-F1
#
_entry.id   AF-A0A316ADU7-F1
#
_cell.length_a   1.000
_cell.length_b   1.000
_cell.length_c   1.000
_cell.angle_alpha   90.00
_cell.angle_beta   90.00
_cell.angle_gamma   90.00
#
_symmetry.space_group_name_H-M   'P 1'
#
loop_
_entity.id
_entity.type
_entity.pdbx_description
1 polymer ?
#
loop_
_entity_poly.entity_id
_entity_poly.type
_entity_poly.pdbx_seq_one_letter_code
_entity_poly.pdbx_strand_id
1 'polypeptide(L)'
;MPALRLYKWAAIILLVVNLAMIALFFWTKPPHKTPLKGLNFESHKILELDDSQNEHFLESAQRHIQQIESLNAQQKTMLQEYFDSLVQPKDSVEQRSLLLKLEALEGKKIEMTLAHLKEVKSLLRPDQEDNFKIFYQQLLGRMLLQEKKTGPPPPEF
;
A
#
# COMPACT_ATOMS: atom_id res chain seq x y z
N MET A 1 -20.59 -38.50 46.37
CA MET A 1 -20.66 -37.07 45.99
C MET A 1 -19.31 -36.36 45.66
N PRO A 2 -18.20 -37.02 45.26
CA PRO A 2 -16.98 -36.30 44.85
C PRO A 2 -16.92 -35.93 43.36
N ALA A 3 -17.62 -36.67 42.49
CA ALA A 3 -17.55 -36.50 41.04
C ALA A 3 -18.06 -35.13 40.56
N LEU A 4 -19.20 -34.63 41.08
CA LEU A 4 -19.72 -33.31 40.68
C LEU A 4 -18.77 -32.15 41.03
N ARG A 5 -17.99 -32.26 42.12
CA ARG A 5 -17.00 -31.25 42.49
C ARG A 5 -15.83 -31.26 41.52
N LEU A 6 -15.37 -32.45 41.10
CA LEU A 6 -14.31 -32.60 40.11
C LEU A 6 -14.71 -31.98 38.76
N TYR A 7 -15.92 -32.30 38.25
CA TYR A 7 -16.40 -31.73 36.98
C TYR A 7 -16.59 -30.21 37.05
N LYS A 8 -17.06 -29.68 38.20
CA LYS A 8 -17.18 -28.23 38.39
C LYS A 8 -15.82 -27.54 38.33
N TRP A 9 -14.80 -28.10 38.99
CA TRP A 9 -13.44 -27.56 38.93
C TRP A 9 -12.80 -27.71 37.56
N ALA A 10 -13.01 -28.85 36.89
CA ALA A 10 -12.54 -29.06 35.51
C ALA A 10 -13.16 -28.03 34.54
N ALA A 11 -14.46 -27.75 34.66
CA ALA A 11 -15.14 -26.75 33.84
C ALA A 11 -14.60 -25.33 34.10
N ILE A 12 -14.35 -24.97 35.37
CA ILE A 12 -13.79 -23.66 35.73
C ILE A 12 -12.36 -23.50 35.19
N ILE A 13 -11.51 -24.53 35.35
CA ILE A 13 -10.14 -24.51 34.84
C ILE A 13 -10.14 -24.40 33.31
N LEU A 14 -10.99 -25.17 32.63
CA LEU A 14 -11.12 -25.11 31.17
C LEU A 14 -11.54 -23.71 30.70
N LEU A 15 -12.48 -23.08 31.40
CA LEU A 15 -12.92 -21.71 31.09
C LEU A 15 -11.78 -20.70 31.29
N VAL A 16 -11.05 -20.78 32.40
CA VAL A 16 -9.93 -19.88 32.70
C VAL A 16 -8.81 -20.02 31.67
N VAL A 17 -8.47 -21.25 31.28
CA VAL A 17 -7.44 -21.50 30.24
C VAL A 17 -7.86 -20.91 28.89
N ASN A 18 -9.12 -21.10 28.48
CA ASN A 18 -9.62 -20.50 27.23
C ASN A 18 -9.58 -18.96 27.27
N LEU A 19 -9.98 -18.36 28.39
CA LEU A 19 -9.93 -16.90 28.56
C LEU A 19 -8.49 -16.38 28.59
N ALA A 20 -7.58 -17.09 29.25
CA ALA A 20 -6.16 -16.75 29.28
C ALA A 20 -5.53 -16.81 27.88
N MET A 21 -5.90 -17.81 27.05
CA MET A 21 -5.44 -17.88 25.66
C MET A 21 -5.95 -16.70 24.83
N ILE A 22 -7.21 -16.28 25.02
CA ILE A 22 -7.75 -15.09 24.34
C ILE A 22 -7.01 -13.83 24.79
N ALA A 23 -6.82 -13.63 26.10
CA ALA A 23 -6.11 -12.47 26.63
C ALA A 23 -4.66 -12.40 26.15
N LEU A 24 -3.94 -13.53 26.16
CA LEU A 24 -2.58 -13.61 25.61
C LEU A 24 -2.57 -13.29 24.11
N PHE A 25 -3.53 -13.78 23.34
CA PHE A 25 -3.63 -13.47 21.91
C PHE A 25 -3.86 -11.97 21.62
N PHE A 26 -4.50 -11.22 22.52
CA PHE A 26 -4.59 -9.76 22.39
C PHE A 26 -3.35 -9.02 22.90
N TRP A 27 -2.64 -9.58 23.90
CA TRP A 27 -1.45 -8.96 24.48
C TRP A 27 -0.16 -9.20 23.69
N THR A 28 -0.03 -10.36 23.03
CA THR A 28 1.20 -10.75 22.31
C THR A 28 1.13 -10.49 20.81
N LYS A 29 0.04 -9.92 20.28
CA LYS A 29 -0.01 -9.53 18.88
C LYS A 29 0.99 -8.39 18.65
N PRO A 30 2.11 -8.61 17.94
CA PRO A 30 2.83 -7.49 17.35
C PRO A 30 1.85 -6.76 16.43
N PRO A 31 1.95 -5.43 16.27
CA PRO A 31 1.16 -4.72 15.29
C PRO A 31 1.35 -5.44 13.95
N HIS A 32 0.27 -6.03 13.44
CA HIS A 32 0.32 -6.76 12.19
C HIS A 32 0.58 -5.70 11.12
N LYS A 33 1.86 -5.50 10.77
CA LYS A 33 2.25 -4.72 9.62
C LYS A 33 1.70 -5.50 8.44
N THR A 34 0.48 -5.20 8.01
CA THR A 34 -0.07 -5.73 6.78
C THR A 34 0.97 -5.42 5.71
N PRO A 35 1.57 -6.43 5.05
CA PRO A 35 2.50 -6.17 3.98
C PRO A 35 1.72 -5.35 2.95
N LEU A 36 2.22 -4.16 2.65
CA LEU A 36 1.66 -3.27 1.66
C LEU A 36 1.55 -4.05 0.34
N LYS A 37 0.33 -4.48 0.03
CA LYS A 37 0.01 -5.35 -1.11
C LYS A 37 0.45 -4.62 -2.38
N GLY A 38 1.58 -5.01 -2.97
CA GLY A 38 2.12 -4.41 -4.20
C GLY A 38 3.54 -3.87 -4.11
N LEU A 39 4.06 -3.62 -2.90
CA LEU A 39 5.47 -3.30 -2.66
C LEU A 39 6.13 -4.42 -1.85
N ASN A 40 6.30 -5.61 -2.46
CA ASN A 40 7.43 -6.49 -2.09
C ASN A 40 8.72 -5.87 -2.64
N PHE A 41 8.96 -4.61 -2.30
CA PHE A 41 10.19 -3.91 -2.55
C PHE A 41 10.90 -3.94 -1.21
N GLU A 42 12.04 -4.62 -1.18
CA GLU A 42 12.89 -4.72 0.01
C GLU A 42 13.59 -3.37 0.25
N SER A 43 12.81 -2.28 0.37
CA SER A 43 13.29 -0.89 0.44
C SER A 43 14.26 -0.74 1.60
N HIS A 44 13.96 -1.37 2.73
CA HIS A 44 14.82 -1.37 3.91
C HIS A 44 16.17 -2.04 3.64
N LYS A 45 16.24 -3.09 2.80
CA LYS A 45 17.50 -3.76 2.45
C LYS A 45 18.29 -2.94 1.44
N ILE A 46 17.63 -2.42 0.41
CA ILE A 46 18.30 -1.67 -0.66
C ILE A 46 18.84 -0.34 -0.14
N LEU A 47 18.05 0.35 0.68
CA LEU A 47 18.44 1.63 1.29
C LEU A 47 19.25 1.46 2.58
N GLU A 48 19.41 0.22 3.07
CA GLU A 48 20.05 -0.12 4.34
C GLU A 48 19.51 0.72 5.51
N LEU A 49 18.18 0.83 5.60
CA LEU A 49 17.51 1.66 6.61
C LEU A 49 17.72 1.06 8.00
N ASP A 50 18.05 1.91 8.96
CA ASP A 50 17.93 1.55 10.38
C ASP A 50 16.47 1.48 10.83
N ASP A 51 16.22 1.02 12.06
CA ASP A 51 14.86 0.81 12.56
C ASP A 51 14.02 2.10 12.57
N SER A 52 14.64 3.24 12.92
CA SER A 52 13.95 4.54 12.97
C SER A 52 13.64 5.04 11.55
N GLN A 53 14.62 4.99 10.66
CA GLN A 53 14.43 5.34 9.24
C GLN A 53 13.35 4.47 8.59
N ASN A 54 13.34 3.18 8.89
CA ASN A 54 12.38 2.22 8.34
C ASN A 54 10.96 2.49 8.84
N GLU A 55 10.78 2.87 10.11
CA GLU A 55 9.47 3.26 10.63
C GLU A 55 8.92 4.49 9.90
N HIS A 56 9.72 5.56 9.79
CA HIS A 56 9.33 6.76 9.06
C HIS A 56 9.09 6.50 7.56
N PHE A 57 9.91 5.64 6.94
CA PHE A 57 9.72 5.23 5.55
C PHE A 57 8.35 4.54 5.35
N LEU A 58 8.00 3.60 6.23
CA LEU A 58 6.74 2.86 6.14
C LEU A 58 5.53 3.78 6.31
N GLU A 59 5.59 4.71 7.27
CA GLU A 59 4.55 5.72 7.47
C GLU A 59 4.39 6.62 6.24
N SER A 60 5.50 7.15 5.72
CA SER A 60 5.50 7.99 4.51
C SER A 60 4.95 7.23 3.29
N ALA A 61 5.38 5.98 3.09
CA ALA A 61 4.92 5.14 1.99
C ALA A 61 3.41 4.84 2.09
N GLN A 62 2.92 4.53 3.30
CA GLN A 62 1.50 4.28 3.53
C GLN A 62 0.65 5.53 3.20
N ARG A 63 1.10 6.71 3.66
CA ARG A 63 0.45 7.99 3.35
C ARG A 63 0.43 8.25 1.84
N HIS A 64 1.56 8.06 1.16
CA HIS A 64 1.65 8.25 -0.28
C HIS A 64 0.68 7.32 -1.04
N ILE A 65 0.60 6.05 -0.65
CA ILE A 65 -0.30 5.08 -1.28
C ILE A 65 -1.76 5.48 -1.11
N GLN A 66 -2.18 5.86 0.10
CA GLN A 66 -3.55 6.33 0.34
C GLN A 66 -3.90 7.55 -0.53
N GLN A 67 -2.97 8.49 -0.69
CA GLN A 67 -3.16 9.67 -1.52
C GLN A 67 -3.25 9.29 -3.01
N ILE A 68 -2.39 8.40 -3.50
CA ILE A 68 -2.43 7.92 -4.90
C ILE A 68 -3.72 7.15 -5.17
N GLU A 69 -4.17 6.29 -4.26
CA GLU A 69 -5.43 5.56 -4.39
C GLU A 69 -6.63 6.50 -4.50
N SER A 70 -6.67 7.56 -3.68
CA SER A 70 -7.71 8.59 -3.77
C SER A 70 -7.70 9.31 -5.13
N LEU A 71 -6.53 9.67 -5.64
CA LEU A 71 -6.40 10.33 -6.95
C LEU A 71 -6.78 9.38 -8.10
N ASN A 72 -6.40 8.11 -8.03
CA ASN A 72 -6.76 7.10 -9.02
C ASN A 72 -8.26 6.84 -9.06
N ALA A 73 -8.93 6.85 -7.90
CA ALA A 73 -10.39 6.74 -7.83
C ALA A 73 -11.07 7.94 -8.52
N GLN A 74 -10.60 9.16 -8.27
CA GLN A 74 -11.08 10.37 -8.94
C GLN A 74 -10.83 10.33 -10.46
N GLN A 75 -9.64 9.92 -10.88
CA GLN A 75 -9.28 9.76 -12.29
C GLN A 75 -10.20 8.77 -12.99
N LYS A 76 -10.49 7.63 -12.36
CA LYS A 76 -11.39 6.61 -12.90
C LYS A 76 -12.78 7.18 -13.17
N THR A 77 -13.36 7.90 -12.20
CA THR A 77 -14.67 8.55 -12.37
C THR A 77 -14.65 9.57 -13.50
N MET A 78 -13.62 10.43 -13.58
CA MET A 78 -13.50 11.44 -14.64
C MET A 78 -13.29 10.83 -16.02
N LEU A 79 -12.51 9.74 -16.13
CA LEU A 79 -12.34 9.00 -17.39
C LEU A 79 -13.65 8.37 -17.85
N GLN A 80 -14.40 7.77 -16.92
CA GLN A 80 -15.69 7.19 -17.23
C GLN A 80 -16.65 8.28 -17.76
N GLU A 81 -16.73 9.41 -17.07
CA GLU A 81 -17.52 10.56 -17.49
C GLU A 81 -17.06 11.13 -18.85
N TYR A 82 -15.76 11.07 -19.15
CA TYR A 82 -15.20 11.53 -20.42
C TYR A 82 -15.60 10.63 -21.58
N PHE A 83 -15.58 9.31 -21.38
CA PHE A 83 -15.97 8.35 -22.41
C PHE A 83 -17.48 8.18 -22.54
N ASP A 84 -18.25 8.45 -21.49
CA ASP A 84 -19.71 8.49 -21.55
C ASP A 84 -20.23 9.53 -22.56
N SER A 85 -19.41 10.54 -22.90
CA SER A 85 -19.73 11.52 -23.96
C SER A 85 -19.91 10.90 -25.35
N LEU A 86 -19.42 9.66 -25.56
CA LEU A 86 -19.63 8.90 -26.80
C LEU A 86 -21.06 8.36 -26.92
N VAL A 87 -21.75 8.17 -25.79
CA VAL A 87 -23.12 7.65 -25.72
C VAL A 87 -24.11 8.78 -25.45
N GLN A 88 -23.73 9.75 -24.63
CA GLN A 88 -24.51 10.93 -24.29
C GLN A 88 -23.73 12.18 -24.72
N PRO A 89 -24.02 12.75 -25.90
CA PRO A 89 -23.23 13.85 -26.45
C PRO A 89 -23.15 15.00 -25.45
N LYS A 90 -21.93 15.33 -25.04
CA LYS A 90 -21.62 16.55 -24.30
C LYS A 90 -21.16 17.62 -25.28
N ASP A 91 -21.42 18.88 -24.94
CA ASP A 91 -20.87 19.98 -25.72
C ASP A 91 -19.33 20.01 -25.62
N SER A 92 -18.69 20.44 -26.70
CA SER A 92 -17.21 20.45 -26.84
C SER A 92 -16.48 21.17 -25.71
N VAL A 93 -17.11 22.17 -25.09
CA VAL A 93 -16.57 22.92 -23.94
C VAL A 93 -16.48 22.06 -22.69
N GLU A 94 -17.51 21.26 -22.41
CA GLU A 94 -17.53 20.37 -21.23
C GLU A 94 -16.51 19.24 -21.37
N GLN A 95 -16.43 18.65 -22.56
CA GLN A 95 -15.45 17.61 -22.86
C GLN A 95 -14.01 18.13 -22.72
N ARG A 96 -13.74 19.35 -23.22
CA ARG A 96 -12.43 19.99 -23.08
C ARG A 96 -12.10 20.30 -21.62
N SER A 97 -13.08 20.78 -20.84
CA SER A 97 -12.93 21.05 -19.41
C SER A 97 -12.58 19.79 -18.62
N LEU A 98 -13.23 18.66 -18.93
CA LEU A 98 -12.96 17.38 -18.28
C LEU A 98 -11.56 16.85 -18.61
N LEU A 99 -11.11 17.01 -19.86
CA LEU A 99 -9.75 16.65 -20.27
C LEU A 99 -8.70 17.47 -19.51
N LEU A 100 -8.90 18.79 -19.38
CA LEU A 100 -7.99 19.65 -18.61
C LEU A 100 -7.92 19.25 -17.13
N LYS A 101 -9.04 18.82 -16.53
CA LYS A 101 -9.05 18.29 -15.16
C LYS A 101 -8.28 16.98 -15.04
N LEU A 102 -8.40 16.09 -16.02
CA LEU A 102 -7.64 14.84 -16.08
C LEU A 102 -6.12 15.11 -16.21
N GLU A 103 -5.72 16.05 -17.07
CA GLU A 103 -4.32 16.49 -17.22
C GLU A 103 -3.78 17.06 -15.91
N ALA A 104 -4.52 17.96 -15.25
CA ALA A 104 -4.14 18.53 -13.97
C ALA A 104 -4.01 17.46 -12.86
N LEU A 105 -4.91 16.47 -12.85
CA LEU A 105 -4.87 15.38 -11.88
C LEU A 105 -3.64 14.48 -12.09
N GLU A 106 -3.27 14.18 -13.35
CA GLU A 106 -2.06 13.42 -13.64
C GLU A 106 -0.80 14.20 -13.25
N GLY A 107 -0.75 15.50 -13.54
CA GLY A 107 0.33 16.38 -13.08
C GLY A 107 0.50 16.33 -11.56
N LYS A 108 -0.61 16.39 -10.80
CA LYS A 108 -0.60 16.28 -9.35
C LYS A 108 -0.03 14.94 -8.85
N LYS A 109 -0.34 13.83 -9.52
CA LYS A 109 0.23 12.50 -9.18
C LYS A 109 1.74 12.47 -9.36
N ILE A 110 2.25 13.06 -10.45
CA ILE A 110 3.69 13.16 -10.74
C ILE A 110 4.39 14.01 -9.67
N GLU A 111 3.85 15.19 -9.37
CA GLU A 111 4.40 16.09 -8.34
C GLU A 111 4.43 15.44 -6.96
N MET A 112 3.36 14.74 -6.58
CA MET A 112 3.27 14.05 -5.31
C MET A 112 4.25 12.87 -5.21
N THR A 113 4.46 12.14 -6.31
CA THR A 113 5.46 11.07 -6.39
C THR A 113 6.88 11.64 -6.27
N LEU A 114 7.17 12.75 -6.95
CA LEU A 114 8.45 13.45 -6.82
C LEU A 114 8.69 13.96 -5.39
N ALA A 115 7.66 14.52 -4.76
CA ALA A 115 7.72 14.98 -3.38
C ALA A 115 8.01 13.82 -2.42
N HIS A 116 7.34 12.68 -2.59
CA HIS A 116 7.60 11.47 -1.79
C HIS A 116 9.04 10.96 -1.98
N LEU A 117 9.58 10.96 -3.20
CA LEU A 117 10.96 10.56 -3.43
C LEU A 117 11.98 11.51 -2.80
N LYS A 118 11.70 12.82 -2.78
CA LYS A 118 12.51 13.79 -2.06
C LYS A 118 12.45 13.58 -0.55
N GLU A 119 11.26 13.30 -0.03
CA GLU A 119 11.07 12.93 1.38
C GLU A 119 11.93 11.72 1.71
N VAL A 120 11.77 10.59 0.99
CA VAL A 120 12.58 9.37 1.17
C VAL A 120 14.07 9.66 1.14
N LYS A 121 14.55 10.45 0.16
CA LYS A 121 15.97 10.84 0.08
C LYS A 121 16.43 11.59 1.33
N SER A 122 15.59 12.46 1.90
CA SER A 122 15.92 13.24 3.09
C SER A 122 16.01 12.42 4.38
N LEU A 123 15.44 11.20 4.42
CA LEU A 123 15.64 10.28 5.54
C LEU A 123 17.04 9.65 5.57
N LEU A 124 17.73 9.65 4.43
CA LEU A 124 18.97 8.92 4.27
C LEU A 124 20.16 9.72 4.81
N ARG A 125 21.10 8.99 5.41
CA ARG A 125 22.40 9.52 5.80
C ARG A 125 23.31 9.66 4.56
N PRO A 126 24.39 10.46 4.66
CA PRO A 126 25.32 10.64 3.55
C PRO A 126 25.92 9.32 2.99
N ASP A 127 26.14 8.32 3.86
CA ASP A 127 26.64 6.98 3.48
C ASP A 127 25.62 6.18 2.65
N GLN A 128 24.34 6.51 2.73
CA GLN A 128 23.24 5.80 2.03
C GLN A 128 22.84 6.47 0.71
N GLU A 129 23.49 7.57 0.28
CA GLU A 129 23.09 8.27 -0.95
C GLU A 129 23.27 7.44 -2.23
N ASP A 130 24.29 6.58 -2.29
CA ASP A 130 24.49 5.69 -3.44
C ASP A 130 23.43 4.59 -3.51
N ASN A 131 22.98 4.09 -2.35
CA ASN A 131 21.88 3.15 -2.23
C ASN A 131 20.56 3.76 -2.75
N PHE A 132 20.35 5.06 -2.56
CA PHE A 132 19.20 5.77 -3.15
C PHE A 132 19.20 5.74 -4.67
N LYS A 133 20.37 5.85 -5.32
CA LYS A 133 20.46 5.79 -6.79
C LYS A 133 20.00 4.43 -7.31
N ILE A 134 20.41 3.35 -6.65
CA ILE A 134 20.01 1.97 -6.96
C ILE A 134 18.50 1.81 -6.75
N PHE A 135 17.99 2.24 -5.59
CA PHE A 135 16.57 2.26 -5.28
C PHE A 135 15.75 2.96 -6.36
N TYR A 136 16.17 4.18 -6.74
CA TYR A 136 15.51 5.01 -7.73
C TYR A 136 15.47 4.35 -9.11
N GLN A 137 16.58 3.77 -9.57
CA GLN A 137 16.63 3.07 -10.85
C GLN A 137 15.68 1.87 -10.90
N GLN A 138 15.63 1.08 -9.83
CA GLN A 138 14.70 -0.06 -9.74
C GLN A 138 13.24 0.40 -9.69
N LEU A 139 12.96 1.48 -8.96
CA LEU A 139 11.63 2.06 -8.87
C LEU A 139 11.15 2.56 -10.24
N LEU A 140 11.99 3.32 -10.95
CA LEU A 140 11.68 3.79 -12.31
C LEU A 140 11.47 2.63 -13.28
N GLY A 141 12.31 1.60 -13.19
CA GLY A 141 12.16 0.38 -13.98
C GLY A 141 10.75 -0.18 -13.85
N ARG A 142 10.23 -0.31 -12.62
CA ARG A 142 8.88 -0.83 -12.39
C ARG A 142 7.75 0.13 -12.76
N MET A 143 7.95 1.44 -12.59
CA MET A 143 6.94 2.45 -12.94
C MET A 143 6.76 2.58 -14.46
N LEU A 144 7.86 2.53 -15.22
CA LEU A 144 7.85 2.75 -16.67
C LEU A 144 7.74 1.44 -17.45
N LEU A 145 8.41 0.39 -16.99
CA LEU A 145 8.32 -0.95 -17.52
C LEU A 145 7.38 -1.71 -16.59
N GLN A 146 6.10 -1.75 -16.93
CA GLN A 146 5.24 -2.80 -16.38
C GLN A 146 5.91 -4.12 -16.76
N GLU A 147 6.66 -4.74 -15.84
CA GLU A 147 7.08 -6.11 -16.04
C GLU A 147 5.82 -6.92 -16.23
N LYS A 148 5.63 -7.32 -17.48
CA LYS A 148 4.54 -8.17 -17.94
C LYS A 148 4.56 -9.36 -17.01
N LYS A 149 3.62 -9.40 -16.05
CA LYS A 149 3.36 -10.63 -15.30
C LYS A 149 3.05 -11.67 -16.37
N THR A 150 4.00 -12.56 -16.62
CA THR A 150 3.80 -13.76 -17.43
C THR A 150 2.79 -14.59 -16.63
N GLY A 151 1.50 -14.37 -16.91
CA GLY A 151 0.47 -15.30 -16.49
C GLY A 151 0.81 -16.68 -17.04
N PRO A 152 0.37 -17.77 -16.38
CA PRO A 152 0.52 -19.10 -16.94
C PRO A 152 -0.07 -19.11 -18.37
N PRO A 153 0.58 -19.79 -19.33
CA PRO A 153 0.08 -19.85 -20.70
C PRO A 153 -1.37 -20.39 -20.69
N PRO A 154 -2.24 -19.86 -21.57
CA PRO A 154 -3.61 -20.37 -21.68
C PRO A 154 -3.58 -21.88 -21.99
N PRO A 155 -4.48 -22.69 -21.39
CA PRO A 155 -4.57 -24.09 -21.70
C PRO A 155 -4.87 -24.27 -23.20
N GLU A 156 -4.07 -25.09 -23.87
CA GLU A 156 -4.37 -25.52 -25.23
C GLU A 156 -5.65 -26.37 -25.19
N PHE A 157 -6.67 -25.95 -25.94
CA PHE A 157 -7.90 -26.69 -26.17
C PHE A 157 -7.83 -27.40 -27.52
#